data_AF-A0A534LQQ0-F1
#
_entry.id   AF-A0A534LQQ0-F1
#
_cell.length_a   1.000
_cell.length_b   1.000
_cell.length_c   1.000
_cell.angle_alpha   90.00
_cell.angle_beta   90.00
_cell.angle_gamma   90.00
#
_symmetry.space_group_name_H-M   'P 1'
#
loop_
_entity.id
_entity.type
_entity.pdbx_description
1 polymer ?
#
loop_
_entity_poly.entity_id
_entity_poly.type
_entity_poly.pdbx_seq_one_letter_code
_entity_poly.pdbx_strand_id
1 'polypeptide(L)'
;ENAAFVIARFGSVFNLIQQIVHPLIDASFRNNAGEKKALEFVQGRSQLQEEALNRARIQFAKYYVEAQNLLISYIAVDPTLLATQTNKEIAIQQQTQYEQQATAEQRRIAVQEMTARANLQPKVVEASYQVQINENLAKAAIKQAEGVRDATRIQADGNAAAIRMVGEAQADAYHAQADVLGSDRVALVKIMEEVRDGKIRVTPDTLVTAGGDGSGAGTLLTAYLAKLLTEPNGSKPAEPYKRTDHPDYTSDQTSPKPMDEKGEESS
;
A
#
# COMPACT_ATOMS: atom_id res chain seq x y z
N GLU A 1 -39.74 86.16 25.98
CA GLU A 1 -39.03 87.36 26.50
C GLU A 1 -37.94 87.90 25.57
N ASN A 2 -37.16 87.04 24.90
CA ASN A 2 -36.02 87.50 24.05
C ASN A 2 -36.40 88.27 22.77
N ALA A 3 -37.66 88.21 22.32
CA ALA A 3 -38.11 88.86 21.08
C ALA A 3 -38.01 90.39 21.13
N ALA A 4 -38.23 91.02 22.30
CA ALA A 4 -38.15 92.47 22.45
C ALA A 4 -36.71 93.00 22.28
N PHE A 5 -35.71 92.26 22.76
CA PHE A 5 -34.29 92.62 22.64
C PHE A 5 -33.76 92.51 21.21
N VAL A 6 -34.20 91.50 20.47
CA VAL A 6 -33.84 91.31 19.06
C VAL A 6 -34.39 92.45 18.20
N ILE A 7 -35.65 92.84 18.43
CA ILE A 7 -36.30 93.93 17.69
C ILE A 7 -35.66 95.28 18.05
N ALA A 8 -35.27 95.51 19.31
CA ALA A 8 -34.58 96.73 19.71
C ALA A 8 -33.18 96.90 19.06
N ARG A 9 -32.47 95.78 18.81
CA ARG A 9 -31.10 95.81 18.26
C ARG A 9 -31.04 95.78 16.73
N PHE A 10 -31.99 95.11 16.09
CA PHE A 10 -31.96 94.89 14.63
C PHE A 10 -33.15 95.55 13.90
N GLY A 11 -34.10 96.13 14.64
CA GLY A 11 -35.32 96.75 14.10
C GLY A 11 -36.37 95.74 13.65
N SER A 12 -35.96 94.65 12.98
CA SER A 12 -36.85 93.58 12.55
C SER A 12 -36.17 92.22 12.56
N VAL A 13 -36.96 91.16 12.61
CA VAL A 13 -36.48 89.76 12.46
C VAL A 13 -35.88 89.54 11.07
N PHE A 14 -36.41 90.22 10.04
CA PHE A 14 -35.85 90.14 8.69
C PHE A 14 -34.41 90.67 8.63
N ASN A 15 -34.13 91.78 9.32
CA ASN A 15 -32.78 92.35 9.37
C ASN A 15 -31.81 91.44 10.14
N LEU A 16 -32.26 90.79 11.22
CA LEU A 16 -31.47 89.77 11.92
C LEU A 16 -31.09 88.63 10.95
N ILE A 17 -32.04 88.15 10.15
CA ILE A 17 -31.80 87.06 9.21
C ILE A 17 -30.76 87.47 8.16
N GLN A 18 -30.92 88.64 7.54
CA GLN A 18 -30.05 89.09 6.45
C GLN A 18 -28.66 89.53 6.93
N GLN A 19 -28.55 90.17 8.09
CA GLN A 19 -27.28 90.74 8.56
C GLN A 19 -26.46 89.77 9.41
N ILE A 20 -27.08 88.79 10.05
CA ILE A 20 -26.40 87.89 11.01
C ILE A 20 -26.56 86.42 10.59
N VAL A 21 -27.77 85.96 10.31
CA VAL A 21 -28.03 84.52 10.06
C VAL A 21 -27.41 84.05 8.75
N HIS A 22 -27.72 84.70 7.62
CA HIS A 22 -27.16 84.29 6.33
C HIS A 22 -25.63 84.39 6.29
N PRO A 23 -24.99 85.52 6.68
CA PRO A 23 -23.53 85.63 6.59
C PRO A 23 -22.81 84.62 7.47
N LEU A 24 -23.37 84.28 8.63
CA LEU A 24 -22.77 83.31 9.54
C LEU A 24 -22.88 81.88 9.01
N ILE A 25 -24.06 81.48 8.51
CA ILE A 25 -24.27 80.15 7.94
C ILE A 25 -23.42 79.99 6.68
N ASP A 26 -23.39 81.02 5.82
CA ASP A 26 -22.57 81.04 4.61
C ASP A 26 -21.08 80.93 4.94
N ALA A 27 -20.58 81.70 5.92
CA ALA A 27 -19.19 81.61 6.35
C ALA A 27 -18.84 80.22 6.89
N SER A 28 -19.75 79.61 7.67
CA SER A 28 -19.54 78.27 8.22
C SER A 28 -19.44 77.21 7.12
N PHE A 29 -20.36 77.22 6.15
CA PHE A 29 -20.31 76.27 5.03
C PHE A 29 -19.16 76.57 4.07
N ARG A 30 -18.85 77.84 3.80
CA ARG A 30 -17.75 78.25 2.93
C ARG A 30 -16.39 77.81 3.47
N ASN A 31 -16.17 77.95 4.77
CA ASN A 31 -14.93 77.50 5.41
C ASN A 31 -14.81 75.96 5.35
N ASN A 32 -15.89 75.24 5.66
CA ASN A 32 -15.92 73.77 5.55
C ASN A 32 -15.73 73.26 4.12
N ALA A 33 -16.26 73.96 3.12
CA ALA A 33 -16.11 73.62 1.71
C ALA A 33 -14.69 73.91 1.19
N GLY A 34 -13.95 74.82 1.82
CA GLY A 34 -12.55 75.11 1.48
C GLY A 34 -11.55 74.09 2.03
N GLU A 35 -11.91 73.40 3.12
CA GLU A 35 -11.03 72.44 3.80
C GLU A 35 -11.15 71.01 3.26
N LYS A 36 -12.32 70.62 2.74
CA LYS A 36 -12.63 69.24 2.32
C LYS A 36 -12.74 69.11 0.80
N LYS A 37 -12.40 67.93 0.26
CA LYS A 37 -12.62 67.63 -1.16
C LYS A 37 -14.12 67.59 -1.46
N ALA A 38 -14.52 67.99 -2.67
CA ALA A 38 -15.93 68.06 -3.08
C ALA A 38 -16.70 66.73 -2.87
N LEU A 39 -16.07 65.59 -3.15
CA LEU A 39 -16.67 64.27 -2.96
C LEU A 39 -16.82 63.88 -1.48
N GLU A 40 -15.81 64.19 -0.67
CA GLU A 40 -15.82 63.94 0.77
C GLU A 40 -16.86 64.82 1.48
N PHE A 41 -17.05 66.05 0.99
CA PHE A 41 -18.09 66.96 1.46
C PHE A 41 -19.50 66.39 1.25
N VAL A 42 -19.77 65.74 0.11
CA VAL A 42 -21.07 65.09 -0.16
C VAL A 42 -21.28 63.87 0.74
N GLN A 43 -20.27 63.04 0.90
CA GLN A 43 -20.35 61.83 1.74
C GLN A 43 -20.49 62.17 3.23
N GLY A 44 -19.80 63.21 3.70
CA GLY A 44 -19.79 63.67 5.08
C GLY A 44 -20.93 64.62 5.46
N ARG A 45 -21.97 64.77 4.62
CA ARG A 45 -23.04 65.79 4.78
C ARG A 45 -23.59 65.88 6.20
N SER A 46 -23.91 64.76 6.83
CA SER A 46 -24.49 64.74 8.19
C SER A 46 -23.54 65.34 9.23
N GLN A 47 -22.25 65.02 9.15
CA GLN A 47 -21.23 65.53 10.06
C GLN A 47 -21.03 67.05 9.86
N LEU A 48 -21.05 67.51 8.60
CA LEU A 48 -20.96 68.94 8.30
C LEU A 48 -22.17 69.73 8.82
N GLN A 49 -23.37 69.16 8.75
CA GLN A 49 -24.56 69.79 9.31
C GLN A 49 -24.47 69.96 10.82
N GLU A 50 -23.98 68.94 11.53
CA GLU A 50 -23.80 68.99 12.97
C GLU A 50 -22.73 70.01 13.38
N GLU A 51 -21.59 70.02 12.69
CA GLU A 51 -20.51 70.96 12.96
C GLU A 51 -20.94 72.42 12.68
N ALA A 52 -21.59 72.66 11.54
CA ALA A 52 -22.11 73.98 11.21
C ALA A 52 -23.21 74.43 12.18
N LEU A 53 -24.09 73.52 12.63
CA LEU A 53 -25.11 73.81 13.64
C LEU A 53 -24.49 74.22 14.97
N ASN A 54 -23.45 73.51 15.43
CA ASN A 54 -22.76 73.82 16.67
C ASN A 54 -22.08 75.19 16.61
N ARG A 55 -21.38 75.51 15.50
CA ARG A 55 -20.79 76.84 15.29
C ARG A 55 -21.86 77.94 15.25
N ALA A 56 -22.98 77.67 14.58
CA ALA A 56 -24.10 78.61 14.49
C ALA A 56 -24.74 78.87 15.86
N ARG A 57 -24.96 77.82 16.67
CA ARG A 57 -25.51 77.93 18.04
C ARG A 57 -24.65 78.83 18.93
N ILE A 58 -23.33 78.69 18.91
CA ILE A 58 -22.41 79.50 19.73
C ILE A 58 -22.55 80.99 19.39
N GLN A 59 -22.67 81.34 18.11
CA GLN A 59 -22.74 82.73 17.69
C GLN A 59 -24.16 83.31 17.85
N PHE A 60 -25.21 82.52 17.61
CA PHE A 60 -26.60 82.94 17.82
C PHE A 60 -26.96 83.13 19.30
N ALA A 61 -26.32 82.40 20.20
CA ALA A 61 -26.48 82.59 21.65
C ALA A 61 -26.14 84.04 22.09
N LYS A 62 -25.18 84.71 21.45
CA LYS A 62 -24.81 86.11 21.73
C LYS A 62 -25.93 87.12 21.41
N TYR A 63 -26.87 86.72 20.56
CA TYR A 63 -27.98 87.54 20.11
C TYR A 63 -29.33 87.04 20.68
N TYR A 64 -29.31 86.11 21.65
CA TYR A 64 -30.49 85.48 22.24
C TYR A 64 -31.40 84.77 21.20
N VAL A 65 -30.79 84.23 20.15
CA VAL A 65 -31.47 83.47 19.09
C VAL A 65 -31.09 81.99 19.25
N GLU A 66 -32.08 81.10 19.26
CA GLU A 66 -31.86 79.66 19.34
C GLU A 66 -32.00 79.01 17.95
N ALA A 67 -30.96 78.28 17.53
CA ALA A 67 -31.02 77.45 16.33
C ALA A 67 -31.38 76.00 16.70
N GLN A 68 -32.59 75.58 16.32
CA GLN A 68 -33.05 74.21 16.54
C GLN A 68 -32.29 73.24 15.63
N ASN A 69 -32.46 73.37 14.30
CA ASN A 69 -31.85 72.49 13.30
C ASN A 69 -31.31 73.28 12.10
N LEU A 70 -30.22 72.78 11.51
CA LEU A 70 -29.64 73.30 10.26
C LEU A 70 -29.62 72.18 9.23
N LEU A 71 -30.37 72.37 8.13
CA LEU A 71 -30.50 71.40 7.07
C LEU A 71 -29.87 71.90 5.77
N ILE A 72 -28.90 71.16 5.24
CA ILE A 72 -28.49 71.33 3.84
C ILE A 72 -29.64 70.76 3.01
N SER A 73 -30.06 71.42 1.93
CA SER A 73 -31.11 70.88 1.04
C SER A 73 -30.49 70.12 -0.14
N TYR A 74 -29.64 70.80 -0.91
CA TYR A 74 -29.02 70.29 -2.11
C TYR A 74 -27.57 70.76 -2.22
N ILE A 75 -26.70 69.90 -2.76
CA ILE A 75 -25.29 70.22 -3.04
C ILE A 75 -25.09 70.03 -4.54
N ALA A 76 -24.73 71.10 -5.24
CA ALA A 76 -24.38 71.02 -6.66
C ALA A 76 -22.93 70.54 -6.80
N VAL A 77 -22.73 69.33 -7.32
CA VAL A 77 -21.40 68.76 -7.62
C VAL A 77 -21.33 68.38 -9.09
N ASP A 78 -20.13 68.48 -9.67
CA ASP A 78 -19.87 68.07 -11.04
C ASP A 78 -20.18 66.56 -11.22
N PRO A 79 -21.09 66.18 -12.15
CA PRO A 79 -21.45 64.80 -12.37
C PRO A 79 -20.28 63.92 -12.83
N THR A 80 -19.24 64.50 -13.42
CA THR A 80 -18.05 63.75 -13.89
C THR A 80 -17.29 63.12 -12.73
N LEU A 81 -17.16 63.83 -11.60
CA LEU A 81 -16.47 63.34 -10.40
C LEU A 81 -17.22 62.16 -9.74
N LEU A 82 -18.55 62.19 -9.79
CA LEU A 82 -19.39 61.09 -9.32
C LEU A 82 -19.28 59.89 -10.25
N ALA A 83 -19.26 60.10 -11.57
CA ALA A 83 -19.12 59.04 -12.55
C ALA A 83 -17.81 58.25 -12.38
N THR A 84 -16.69 58.93 -12.13
CA THR A 84 -15.40 58.25 -11.88
C THR A 84 -15.45 57.35 -10.64
N GLN A 85 -16.06 57.80 -9.55
CA GLN A 85 -16.20 57.01 -8.33
C GLN A 85 -17.14 55.81 -8.53
N THR A 86 -18.28 56.04 -9.19
CA THR A 86 -19.21 54.96 -9.55
C THR A 86 -18.52 53.91 -10.42
N ASN A 87 -17.75 54.33 -11.43
CA ASN A 87 -17.00 53.41 -12.28
C ASN A 87 -15.94 52.63 -11.50
N LYS A 88 -15.26 53.28 -10.54
CA LYS A 88 -14.30 52.61 -9.66
C LYS A 88 -14.98 51.56 -8.78
N GLU A 89 -16.09 51.89 -8.15
CA GLU A 89 -16.84 50.95 -7.31
C GLU A 89 -17.39 49.78 -8.12
N ILE A 90 -17.91 50.05 -9.34
CA ILE A 90 -18.32 48.98 -10.27
C ILE A 90 -17.13 48.08 -10.60
N ALA A 91 -15.96 48.64 -10.90
CA ALA A 91 -14.76 47.85 -11.20
C ALA A 91 -14.32 46.99 -10.00
N ILE A 92 -14.37 47.52 -8.79
CA ILE A 92 -14.07 46.78 -7.56
C ILE A 92 -15.07 45.63 -7.37
N GLN A 93 -16.37 45.90 -7.52
CA GLN A 93 -17.41 44.89 -7.40
C GLN A 93 -17.25 43.79 -8.45
N GLN A 94 -16.93 44.16 -9.70
CA GLN A 94 -16.63 43.21 -10.77
C GLN A 94 -15.39 42.37 -10.44
N GLN A 95 -14.32 42.97 -9.93
CA GLN A 95 -13.12 42.24 -9.51
C GLN A 95 -13.47 41.22 -8.40
N THR A 96 -14.15 41.66 -7.34
CA THR A 96 -14.58 40.77 -6.26
C THR A 96 -15.48 39.65 -6.78
N GLN A 97 -16.37 39.95 -7.73
CA GLN A 97 -17.21 38.95 -8.38
C GLN A 97 -16.37 37.90 -9.13
N TYR A 98 -15.38 38.31 -9.92
CA TYR A 98 -14.50 37.37 -10.64
C TYR A 98 -13.64 36.54 -9.70
N GLU A 99 -13.13 37.11 -8.61
CA GLU A 99 -12.36 36.38 -7.60
C GLU A 99 -13.20 35.33 -6.89
N GLN A 100 -14.46 35.66 -6.55
CA GLN A 100 -15.40 34.71 -5.98
C GLN A 100 -15.76 33.60 -6.98
N GLN A 101 -15.96 33.93 -8.25
CA GLN A 101 -16.19 32.93 -9.31
C GLN A 101 -14.99 32.00 -9.48
N ALA A 102 -13.77 32.53 -9.54
CA ALA A 102 -12.55 31.73 -9.64
C ALA A 102 -12.38 30.78 -8.45
N THR A 103 -12.65 31.27 -7.23
CA THR A 103 -12.60 30.46 -6.02
C THR A 103 -13.68 29.37 -6.03
N ALA A 104 -14.90 29.69 -6.48
CA ALA A 104 -15.98 28.72 -6.61
C ALA A 104 -15.64 27.62 -7.62
N GLU A 105 -15.06 28.00 -8.77
CA GLU A 105 -14.59 27.05 -9.79
C GLU A 105 -13.46 26.17 -9.29
N GLN A 106 -12.48 26.73 -8.58
CA GLN A 106 -11.40 25.95 -7.96
C GLN A 106 -11.95 24.93 -6.95
N ARG A 107 -12.93 25.33 -6.13
CA ARG A 107 -13.62 24.40 -5.22
C ARG A 107 -14.38 23.32 -5.98
N ARG A 108 -15.03 23.67 -7.10
CA ARG A 108 -15.72 22.70 -7.96
C ARG A 108 -14.74 21.66 -8.51
N ILE A 109 -13.60 22.10 -9.05
CA ILE A 109 -12.55 21.22 -9.55
C ILE A 109 -12.05 20.30 -8.43
N ALA A 110 -11.78 20.84 -7.24
CA ALA A 110 -11.32 20.05 -6.10
C ALA A 110 -12.34 18.97 -5.68
N VAL A 111 -13.63 19.32 -5.60
CA VAL A 111 -14.70 18.35 -5.29
C VAL A 111 -14.82 17.29 -6.38
N GLN A 112 -14.73 17.67 -7.65
CA GLN A 112 -14.76 16.73 -8.78
C GLN A 112 -13.56 15.79 -8.76
N GLU A 113 -12.36 16.30 -8.47
CA GLU A 113 -11.16 15.49 -8.34
C GLU A 113 -11.27 14.50 -7.17
N MET A 114 -11.72 14.96 -5.99
CA MET A 114 -11.96 14.08 -4.84
C MET A 114 -12.99 13.00 -5.16
N THR A 115 -14.07 13.37 -5.86
CA THR A 115 -15.10 12.42 -6.29
C THR A 115 -14.55 11.40 -7.30
N ALA A 116 -13.75 11.86 -8.27
CA ALA A 116 -13.11 10.99 -9.25
C ALA A 116 -12.13 10.01 -8.58
N ARG A 117 -11.31 10.49 -7.64
CA ARG A 117 -10.41 9.65 -6.83
C ARG A 117 -11.20 8.63 -6.00
N ALA A 118 -12.27 9.06 -5.33
CA ALA A 118 -13.13 8.16 -4.55
C ALA A 118 -13.75 7.06 -5.43
N ASN A 119 -14.22 7.40 -6.65
CA ASN A 119 -14.75 6.42 -7.60
C ASN A 119 -13.68 5.44 -8.13
N LEU A 120 -12.40 5.83 -8.14
CA LEU A 120 -11.29 4.95 -8.49
C LEU A 120 -10.83 4.06 -7.32
N GLN A 121 -11.14 4.44 -6.08
CA GLN A 121 -10.69 3.71 -4.89
C GLN A 121 -11.03 2.20 -4.92
N PRO A 122 -12.24 1.76 -5.32
CA PRO A 122 -12.55 0.33 -5.40
C PRO A 122 -11.63 -0.41 -6.38
N LYS A 123 -11.32 0.18 -7.54
CA LYS A 123 -10.42 -0.40 -8.55
C LYS A 123 -8.98 -0.49 -8.05
N VAL A 124 -8.50 0.53 -7.34
CA VAL A 124 -7.15 0.52 -6.74
C VAL A 124 -7.04 -0.57 -5.68
N VAL A 125 -8.06 -0.71 -4.83
CA VAL A 125 -8.12 -1.75 -3.80
C VAL A 125 -8.16 -3.14 -4.45
N GLU A 126 -9.00 -3.35 -5.44
CA GLU A 126 -9.06 -4.59 -6.23
C GLU A 126 -7.71 -4.94 -6.85
N ALA A 127 -7.05 -3.99 -7.52
CA ALA A 127 -5.73 -4.20 -8.10
C ALA A 127 -4.68 -4.53 -7.03
N SER A 128 -4.71 -3.87 -5.87
CA SER A 128 -3.79 -4.15 -4.76
C SER A 128 -3.99 -5.56 -4.18
N TYR A 129 -5.24 -5.99 -4.02
CA TYR A 129 -5.55 -7.35 -3.58
C TYR A 129 -5.13 -8.36 -4.64
N GLN A 130 -5.30 -8.08 -5.92
CA GLN A 130 -4.86 -8.98 -6.98
C GLN A 130 -3.34 -9.18 -6.98
N VAL A 131 -2.56 -8.12 -6.75
CA VAL A 131 -1.10 -8.22 -6.58
C VAL A 131 -0.76 -9.09 -5.37
N GLN A 132 -1.39 -8.85 -4.22
CA GLN A 132 -1.17 -9.66 -3.02
C GLN A 132 -1.55 -11.12 -3.22
N ILE A 133 -2.68 -11.40 -3.90
CA ILE A 133 -3.11 -12.77 -4.23
C ILE A 133 -2.05 -13.43 -5.11
N ASN A 134 -1.60 -12.76 -6.17
CA ASN A 134 -0.58 -13.30 -7.07
C ASN A 134 0.75 -13.54 -6.35
N GLU A 135 1.18 -12.65 -5.47
CA GLU A 135 2.36 -12.84 -4.63
C GLU A 135 2.19 -14.05 -3.68
N ASN A 136 1.03 -14.18 -3.05
CA ASN A 136 0.75 -15.30 -2.15
C ASN A 136 0.68 -16.63 -2.91
N LEU A 137 0.09 -16.64 -4.11
CA LEU A 137 0.09 -17.81 -4.99
C LEU A 137 1.51 -18.18 -5.44
N ALA A 138 2.33 -17.20 -5.82
CA ALA A 138 3.72 -17.44 -6.18
C ALA A 138 4.53 -18.01 -5.00
N LYS A 139 4.37 -17.44 -3.79
CA LYS A 139 4.99 -17.96 -2.56
C LYS A 139 4.50 -19.36 -2.22
N ALA A 140 3.21 -19.63 -2.37
CA ALA A 140 2.64 -20.96 -2.15
C ALA A 140 3.21 -21.97 -3.14
N ALA A 141 3.33 -21.62 -4.42
CA ALA A 141 3.94 -22.47 -5.44
C ALA A 141 5.41 -22.78 -5.16
N ILE A 142 6.19 -21.79 -4.71
CA ILE A 142 7.59 -22.00 -4.27
C ILE A 142 7.63 -22.97 -3.11
N LYS A 143 6.82 -22.75 -2.07
CA LYS A 143 6.79 -23.62 -0.88
C LYS A 143 6.33 -25.04 -1.21
N GLN A 144 5.39 -25.20 -2.14
CA GLN A 144 4.97 -26.50 -2.65
C GLN A 144 6.12 -27.18 -3.42
N ALA A 145 6.82 -26.47 -4.29
CA ALA A 145 7.97 -27.00 -5.01
C ALA A 145 9.11 -27.40 -4.06
N GLU A 146 9.37 -26.62 -3.01
CA GLU A 146 10.30 -26.96 -1.94
C GLU A 146 9.87 -28.23 -1.19
N GLY A 147 8.59 -28.34 -0.81
CA GLY A 147 8.05 -29.53 -0.15
C GLY A 147 8.17 -30.78 -1.02
N VAL A 148 7.88 -30.69 -2.32
CA VAL A 148 8.05 -31.78 -3.28
C VAL A 148 9.53 -32.16 -3.43
N ARG A 149 10.43 -31.18 -3.52
CA ARG A 149 11.87 -31.41 -3.57
C ARG A 149 12.35 -32.15 -2.33
N ASP A 150 11.95 -31.69 -1.15
CA ASP A 150 12.38 -32.27 0.12
C ASP A 150 11.78 -33.67 0.32
N ALA A 151 10.53 -33.90 -0.06
CA ALA A 151 9.92 -35.23 -0.06
C ALA A 151 10.65 -36.20 -1.00
N THR A 152 10.97 -35.75 -2.22
CA THR A 152 11.73 -36.57 -3.19
C THR A 152 13.12 -36.90 -2.67
N ARG A 153 13.79 -35.94 -2.01
CA ARG A 153 15.09 -36.16 -1.38
C ARG A 153 15.00 -37.18 -0.25
N ILE A 154 14.04 -37.03 0.67
CA ILE A 154 13.83 -37.97 1.77
C ILE A 154 13.53 -39.37 1.23
N GLN A 155 12.70 -39.48 0.18
CA GLN A 155 12.40 -40.76 -0.45
C GLN A 155 13.63 -41.39 -1.12
N ALA A 156 14.45 -40.59 -1.81
CA ALA A 156 15.69 -41.06 -2.42
C ALA A 156 16.70 -41.53 -1.37
N ASP A 157 16.87 -40.77 -0.29
CA ASP A 157 17.72 -41.12 0.85
C ASP A 157 17.24 -42.42 1.52
N GLY A 158 15.92 -42.55 1.72
CA GLY A 158 15.29 -43.75 2.27
C GLY A 158 15.46 -44.98 1.37
N ASN A 159 15.26 -44.84 0.06
CA ASN A 159 15.49 -45.92 -0.91
C ASN A 159 16.98 -46.34 -0.94
N ALA A 160 17.89 -45.37 -0.89
CA ALA A 160 19.32 -45.65 -0.82
C ALA A 160 19.70 -46.38 0.48
N ALA A 161 19.10 -46.02 1.62
CA ALA A 161 19.29 -46.75 2.87
C ALA A 161 18.72 -48.18 2.80
N ALA A 162 17.53 -48.36 2.23
CA ALA A 162 16.93 -49.68 2.05
C ALA A 162 17.78 -50.59 1.14
N ILE A 163 18.27 -50.06 0.01
CA ILE A 163 19.17 -50.79 -0.89
C ILE A 163 20.47 -51.18 -0.16
N ARG A 164 21.04 -50.27 0.65
CA ARG A 164 22.23 -50.58 1.47
C ARG A 164 21.95 -51.70 2.47
N MET A 165 20.85 -51.63 3.23
CA MET A 165 20.48 -52.67 4.19
C MET A 165 20.25 -54.04 3.52
N VAL A 166 19.57 -54.07 2.37
CA VAL A 166 19.37 -55.31 1.61
C VAL A 166 20.70 -55.84 1.09
N GLY A 167 21.58 -54.96 0.58
CA GLY A 167 22.92 -55.33 0.12
C GLY A 167 23.79 -55.91 1.24
N GLU A 168 23.77 -55.29 2.42
CA GLU A 168 24.45 -55.77 3.63
C GLU A 168 23.88 -57.11 4.11
N ALA A 169 22.56 -57.23 4.23
CA ALA A 169 21.92 -58.48 4.63
C ALA A 169 22.18 -59.63 3.64
N GLN A 170 22.23 -59.33 2.35
CA GLN A 170 22.56 -60.30 1.31
C GLN A 170 24.04 -60.70 1.38
N ALA A 171 24.95 -59.74 1.61
CA ALA A 171 26.36 -60.02 1.84
C ALA A 171 26.57 -60.89 3.08
N ASP A 172 25.90 -60.59 4.19
CA ASP A 172 25.91 -61.38 5.42
C ASP A 172 25.41 -62.81 5.17
N ALA A 173 24.30 -62.95 4.45
CA ALA A 173 23.76 -64.26 4.08
C ALA A 173 24.75 -65.06 3.21
N TYR A 174 25.43 -64.41 2.26
CA TYR A 174 26.46 -65.06 1.45
C TYR A 174 27.68 -65.46 2.28
N HIS A 175 28.15 -64.62 3.20
CA HIS A 175 29.24 -64.98 4.10
C HIS A 175 28.87 -66.15 5.00
N ALA A 176 27.68 -66.14 5.60
CA ALA A 176 27.20 -67.25 6.43
C ALA A 176 27.05 -68.57 5.63
N GLN A 177 26.57 -68.51 4.39
CA GLN A 177 26.49 -69.68 3.51
C GLN A 177 27.89 -70.19 3.08
N ALA A 178 28.82 -69.27 2.80
CA ALA A 178 30.19 -69.61 2.43
C ALA A 178 30.95 -70.26 3.59
N ASP A 179 30.70 -69.83 4.83
CA ASP A 179 31.30 -70.41 6.04
C ASP A 179 30.83 -71.85 6.29
N VAL A 180 29.56 -72.16 6.01
CA VAL A 180 28.98 -73.50 6.24
C VAL A 180 29.26 -74.47 5.08
N LEU A 181 29.23 -73.98 3.83
CA LEU A 181 29.27 -74.83 2.63
C LEU A 181 30.64 -74.82 1.91
N GLY A 182 31.50 -73.84 2.20
CA GLY A 182 32.71 -73.53 1.44
C GLY A 182 32.41 -72.66 0.21
N SER A 183 33.24 -71.64 -0.05
CA SER A 183 33.07 -70.63 -1.11
C SER A 183 32.70 -71.22 -2.48
N ASP A 184 33.31 -72.34 -2.85
CA ASP A 184 33.17 -72.97 -4.16
C ASP A 184 31.78 -73.57 -4.38
N ARG A 185 31.13 -74.04 -3.32
CA ARG A 185 29.80 -74.68 -3.42
C ARG A 185 28.68 -73.67 -3.46
N VAL A 186 28.84 -72.51 -2.81
CA VAL A 186 27.87 -71.40 -2.90
C VAL A 186 27.84 -70.81 -4.30
N ALA A 187 29.00 -70.66 -4.94
CA ALA A 187 29.08 -70.22 -6.34
C ALA A 187 28.33 -71.20 -7.28
N LEU A 188 28.51 -72.52 -7.08
CA LEU A 188 27.81 -73.54 -7.87
C LEU A 188 26.28 -73.49 -7.68
N VAL A 189 25.79 -73.32 -6.46
CA VAL A 189 24.35 -73.20 -6.17
C VAL A 189 23.77 -71.94 -6.82
N LYS A 190 24.48 -70.82 -6.76
CA LYS A 190 24.01 -69.58 -7.39
C LYS A 190 24.00 -69.65 -8.92
N ILE A 191 24.99 -70.31 -9.53
CA ILE A 191 24.99 -70.59 -10.97
C ILE A 191 23.76 -71.44 -11.33
N MET A 192 23.43 -72.45 -10.52
CA MET A 192 22.24 -73.26 -10.75
C MET A 192 20.92 -72.50 -10.55
N GLU A 193 20.83 -71.60 -9.57
CA GLU A 193 19.67 -70.71 -9.39
C GLU A 193 19.53 -69.68 -10.52
N GLU A 194 20.63 -69.07 -10.96
CA GLU A 194 20.61 -68.11 -12.06
C GLU A 194 20.28 -68.80 -13.41
N VAL A 195 20.67 -70.07 -13.57
CA VAL A 195 20.25 -70.93 -14.70
C VAL A 195 18.77 -71.31 -14.61
N ARG A 196 18.19 -71.34 -13.39
CA ARG A 196 16.76 -71.58 -13.18
C ARG A 196 15.92 -70.34 -13.47
N ASP A 197 16.36 -69.16 -13.02
CA ASP A 197 15.61 -67.90 -13.16
C ASP A 197 15.87 -67.22 -14.51
N GLY A 198 17.07 -67.36 -15.07
CA GLY A 198 17.38 -67.01 -16.44
C GLY A 198 16.74 -68.02 -17.40
N LYS A 199 15.95 -67.54 -18.37
CA LYS A 199 15.49 -68.35 -19.51
C LYS A 199 16.66 -68.73 -20.43
N ILE A 200 17.65 -69.47 -19.95
CA ILE A 200 18.68 -70.06 -20.79
C ILE A 200 18.19 -71.45 -21.17
N ARG A 201 17.85 -71.62 -22.45
CA ARG A 201 17.31 -72.86 -23.02
C ARG A 201 18.40 -73.94 -23.00
N VAL A 202 18.43 -74.77 -21.95
CA VAL A 202 19.30 -75.96 -21.81
C VAL A 202 18.71 -77.14 -22.59
N THR A 203 18.53 -76.95 -23.90
CA THR A 203 18.35 -78.06 -24.83
C THR A 203 19.24 -77.75 -26.03
N PRO A 204 20.32 -78.50 -26.26
CA PRO A 204 21.08 -78.37 -27.50
C PRO A 204 20.26 -79.01 -28.63
N ASP A 205 19.35 -78.24 -29.22
CA ASP A 205 18.74 -78.59 -30.51
C ASP A 205 19.63 -78.09 -31.64
N THR A 206 20.82 -78.66 -31.73
CA THR A 206 21.41 -78.95 -33.05
C THR A 206 21.93 -80.38 -33.00
N LEU A 207 21.27 -81.22 -33.79
CA LEU A 207 21.80 -82.49 -34.24
C LEU A 207 23.26 -82.27 -34.66
N VAL A 208 24.19 -82.85 -33.90
CA VAL A 208 25.47 -83.31 -34.45
C VAL A 208 25.09 -84.42 -35.42
N THR A 209 24.78 -84.03 -36.66
CA THR A 209 24.99 -84.90 -37.80
C THR A 209 26.50 -85.11 -37.85
N ALA A 210 26.91 -86.34 -37.61
CA ALA A 210 28.26 -86.78 -37.88
C ALA A 210 28.49 -86.65 -39.39
N GLY A 211 29.28 -85.67 -39.81
CA GLY A 211 29.70 -85.52 -41.19
C GLY A 211 30.29 -84.16 -41.51
N GLY A 212 31.60 -84.01 -41.35
CA GLY A 212 32.40 -83.00 -42.07
C GLY A 212 32.84 -81.76 -41.27
N ASP A 213 34.14 -81.73 -40.96
CA ASP A 213 35.08 -80.59 -41.01
C ASP A 213 34.60 -79.19 -40.54
N GLY A 214 35.10 -78.70 -39.39
CA GLY A 214 34.89 -77.30 -38.94
C GLY A 214 35.12 -77.01 -37.45
N SER A 215 36.36 -76.68 -37.10
CA SER A 215 36.89 -76.43 -35.74
C SER A 215 36.56 -75.03 -35.16
N GLY A 216 36.30 -74.93 -33.84
CA GLY A 216 37.21 -74.09 -33.02
C GLY A 216 36.72 -73.05 -31.99
N ALA A 217 35.43 -72.78 -31.78
CA ALA A 217 35.01 -71.69 -30.85
C ALA A 217 34.35 -72.14 -29.53
N GLY A 218 33.51 -73.18 -29.57
CA GLY A 218 32.75 -73.63 -28.39
C GLY A 218 33.59 -74.42 -27.37
N THR A 219 34.61 -75.14 -27.83
CA THR A 219 35.45 -76.04 -27.02
C THR A 219 36.51 -75.32 -26.18
N LEU A 220 36.99 -74.16 -26.62
CA LEU A 220 37.97 -73.38 -25.86
C LEU A 220 37.33 -72.65 -24.67
N LEU A 221 36.12 -72.13 -24.84
CA LEU A 221 35.37 -71.51 -23.75
C LEU A 221 34.97 -72.54 -22.68
N THR A 222 34.56 -73.74 -23.09
CA THR A 222 34.28 -74.85 -22.15
C THR A 222 35.55 -75.35 -21.47
N ALA A 223 36.69 -75.43 -22.17
CA ALA A 223 37.97 -75.79 -21.56
C ALA A 223 38.49 -74.71 -20.58
N TYR A 224 38.26 -73.43 -20.87
CA TYR A 224 38.63 -72.32 -19.98
C TYR A 224 37.78 -72.31 -18.70
N LEU A 225 36.46 -72.50 -18.82
CA LEU A 225 35.59 -72.68 -17.65
C LEU A 225 35.98 -73.91 -16.84
N ALA A 226 36.28 -75.04 -17.49
CA ALA A 226 36.72 -76.25 -16.80
C ALA A 226 38.05 -76.07 -16.07
N LYS A 227 38.99 -75.27 -16.62
CA LYS A 227 40.25 -74.94 -15.97
C LYS A 227 40.05 -74.06 -14.73
N LEU A 228 39.20 -73.03 -14.82
CA LEU A 228 38.81 -72.20 -13.67
C LEU A 228 38.07 -72.98 -12.58
N LEU A 229 37.30 -74.01 -12.97
CA LEU A 229 36.60 -74.88 -12.03
C LEU A 229 37.54 -75.92 -11.37
N THR A 230 38.69 -76.22 -12.00
CA THR A 230 39.64 -77.24 -11.54
C THR A 230 40.78 -76.66 -10.71
N GLU A 231 41.05 -75.35 -10.77
CA GLU A 231 42.04 -74.69 -9.91
C GLU A 231 41.40 -74.37 -8.54
N PRO A 232 41.73 -75.10 -7.45
CA PRO A 232 41.20 -74.83 -6.14
C PRO A 232 42.01 -73.68 -5.54
N ASN A 233 41.52 -72.45 -5.67
CA ASN A 233 42.10 -71.30 -4.99
C ASN A 233 41.16 -70.84 -3.87
N GLY A 234 41.26 -71.51 -2.72
CA GLY A 234 40.43 -71.24 -1.56
C GLY A 234 41.17 -71.52 -0.26
N SER A 235 42.10 -70.64 0.11
CA SER A 235 42.57 -70.53 1.49
C SER A 235 41.43 -70.01 2.36
N LYS A 236 41.01 -70.85 3.33
CA LYS A 236 39.97 -70.54 4.33
C LYS A 236 40.32 -69.26 5.12
N PRO A 237 39.41 -68.31 5.32
CA PRO A 237 39.55 -67.32 6.38
C PRO A 237 39.45 -68.00 7.75
N ALA A 238 40.28 -67.56 8.70
CA ALA A 238 40.63 -68.30 9.92
C ALA A 238 39.70 -68.08 11.11
N GLU A 239 38.62 -67.30 11.00
CA GLU A 239 37.73 -67.02 12.14
C GLU A 239 36.24 -67.00 11.74
N PRO A 240 35.35 -67.52 12.60
CA PRO A 240 33.91 -67.52 12.33
C PRO A 240 33.32 -66.10 12.34
N TYR A 241 32.46 -65.81 11.37
CA TYR A 241 31.81 -64.51 11.21
C TYR A 241 31.01 -64.11 12.48
N LYS A 242 31.36 -62.98 13.09
CA LYS A 242 30.56 -62.30 14.12
C LYS A 242 29.79 -61.16 13.47
N ARG A 243 28.46 -61.24 13.52
CA ARG A 243 27.55 -60.14 13.19
C ARG A 243 27.95 -58.89 13.98
N THR A 244 28.27 -57.80 13.29
CA THR A 244 28.41 -56.49 13.93
C THR A 244 27.02 -55.91 14.16
N ASP A 245 26.57 -55.92 15.40
CA ASP A 245 25.34 -55.23 15.80
C ASP A 245 25.56 -53.71 15.69
N HIS A 246 24.94 -53.06 14.70
CA HIS A 246 24.93 -51.60 14.60
C HIS A 246 23.88 -51.03 15.58
N PRO A 247 24.24 -50.07 16.46
CA PRO A 247 23.38 -49.62 17.56
C PRO A 247 22.24 -48.66 17.18
N ASP A 248 22.07 -48.31 15.91
CA ASP A 248 21.32 -47.08 15.54
C ASP A 248 19.83 -47.24 15.23
N TYR A 249 19.17 -48.28 15.73
CA TYR A 249 17.71 -48.37 15.62
C TYR A 249 17.06 -48.77 16.95
N THR A 250 17.14 -47.86 17.93
CA THR A 250 16.08 -47.75 18.92
C THR A 250 14.89 -47.08 18.24
N SER A 251 13.84 -47.85 17.98
CA SER A 251 12.55 -47.27 17.65
C SER A 251 12.06 -46.54 18.90
N ASP A 252 12.18 -45.21 18.92
CA ASP A 252 11.58 -44.38 19.96
C ASP A 252 10.06 -44.35 19.72
N GLN A 253 9.39 -45.46 20.02
CA GLN A 253 7.95 -45.48 20.26
C GLN A 253 7.74 -44.93 21.67
N THR A 254 7.69 -43.61 21.80
CA THR A 254 7.17 -42.95 23.00
C THR A 254 5.70 -42.57 22.77
N SER A 255 4.88 -43.18 23.61
CA SER A 255 3.41 -43.13 23.79
C SER A 255 2.73 -41.76 23.66
N PRO A 256 1.41 -41.72 23.36
CA PRO A 256 0.63 -40.49 23.31
C PRO A 256 0.48 -39.86 24.72
N LYS A 257 0.63 -38.53 24.76
CA LYS A 257 0.43 -37.64 25.91
C LYS A 257 -0.97 -37.82 26.52
N PRO A 258 -1.15 -37.89 27.86
CA PRO A 258 -2.48 -37.90 28.46
C PRO A 258 -3.13 -36.51 28.33
N MET A 259 -4.43 -36.52 28.02
CA MET A 259 -5.31 -35.35 27.98
C MET A 259 -5.54 -34.85 29.40
N ASP A 260 -5.26 -33.57 29.66
CA ASP A 260 -5.67 -32.89 30.88
C ASP A 260 -7.17 -32.55 30.79
N GLU A 261 -7.97 -33.32 31.50
CA GLU A 261 -9.36 -33.02 31.83
C GLU A 261 -9.37 -32.06 33.03
N LYS A 262 -9.72 -30.79 32.81
CA LYS A 262 -10.17 -29.90 33.88
C LYS A 262 -11.59 -29.43 33.58
N GLY A 263 -12.52 -29.94 34.37
CA GLY A 263 -13.81 -29.31 34.62
C GLY A 263 -13.69 -28.15 35.62
N GLU A 264 -14.86 -27.55 35.90
CA GLU A 264 -15.16 -26.32 36.66
C GLU A 264 -15.09 -25.04 35.80
N GLU A 265 -16.12 -24.18 35.71
CA GLU A 265 -17.35 -24.04 36.49
C GLU A 265 -18.34 -23.13 35.73
N SER A 266 -19.63 -23.31 36.00
CA SER A 266 -20.71 -22.42 35.57
C SER A 266 -20.58 -21.02 36.19
N SER A 267 -20.70 -19.98 35.37
CA SER A 267 -21.53 -18.76 35.59
C SER A 267 -21.45 -17.84 34.39
#